data_AF-A0A3B8QWU7-F1
#
_entry.id   AF-A0A3B8QWU7-F1
#
_cell.length_a   1.000
_cell.length_b   1.000
_cell.length_c   1.000
_cell.angle_alpha   90.00
_cell.angle_beta   90.00
_cell.angle_gamma   90.00
#
_symmetry.space_group_name_H-M   'P 1'
#
loop_
_entity.id
_entity.type
_entity.pdbx_description
1 polymer ?
#
loop_
_entity_poly.entity_id
_entity_poly.type
_entity_poly.pdbx_seq_one_letter_code
_entity_poly.pdbx_strand_id
1 'polypeptide(L)'
;MFYFRLYDDKRLAGLKHGKKINIVNDAIKLYRKDHPLNLTNRLLAVLIVCFVPAFISFLLVGFGLAIGWFALSTMLLEMRAASIESPQIEPYLDQVLD
;
A
#
# COMPACT_ATOMS: atom_id res chain seq x y z
N MET A 1 0.98 4.64 -4.57
CA MET A 1 0.41 3.51 -5.31
C MET A 1 1.38 2.34 -5.23
N PHE A 2 1.20 1.45 -4.27
CA PHE A 2 1.95 0.18 -4.27
C PHE A 2 1.13 -0.98 -4.85
N TYR A 3 -0.05 -0.67 -5.39
CA TYR A 3 -0.98 -1.59 -6.05
C TYR A 3 -0.51 -1.93 -7.48
N PHE A 4 0.77 -2.25 -7.67
CA PHE A 4 1.36 -2.49 -9.01
C PHE A 4 0.57 -3.52 -9.81
N ARG A 5 0.12 -4.58 -9.14
CA ARG A 5 -0.71 -5.64 -9.74
C ARG A 5 -2.01 -5.12 -10.35
N LEU A 6 -2.65 -4.12 -9.73
CA LEU A 6 -3.87 -3.49 -10.27
C LEU A 6 -3.55 -2.55 -11.44
N TYR A 7 -2.38 -1.91 -11.45
CA TYR A 7 -1.95 -1.05 -12.58
C TYR A 7 -1.55 -1.83 -13.83
N ASP A 8 -1.02 -3.03 -13.62
CA ASP A 8 -0.60 -3.97 -14.67
C ASP A 8 -1.73 -4.88 -15.15
N ASP A 9 -2.97 -4.64 -14.69
CA ASP A 9 -4.14 -5.41 -15.13
C ASP A 9 -4.33 -5.26 -16.66
N LYS A 10 -4.53 -6.42 -17.32
CA LYS A 10 -4.74 -6.51 -18.77
C LYS A 10 -5.94 -5.71 -19.24
N ARG A 11 -6.98 -5.54 -18.40
CA ARG A 11 -8.19 -4.76 -18.69
C ARG A 11 -7.90 -3.26 -18.85
N LEU A 12 -6.85 -2.78 -18.19
CA LEU A 12 -6.40 -1.40 -18.31
C LEU A 12 -5.43 -1.22 -19.49
N ALA A 13 -4.99 -2.29 -20.16
CA ALA A 13 -4.05 -2.19 -21.27
C ALA A 13 -4.63 -1.29 -22.39
N GLY A 14 -3.86 -0.30 -22.83
CA GLY A 14 -4.28 0.66 -23.85
C GLY A 14 -4.90 1.98 -23.32
N LEU A 15 -5.24 2.07 -22.04
CA LEU A 15 -5.70 3.33 -21.44
C LEU A 15 -4.53 4.29 -21.17
N LYS A 16 -4.76 5.59 -21.37
CA LYS A 16 -3.81 6.64 -20.96
C LYS A 16 -3.52 6.54 -19.46
N HIS A 17 -2.27 6.77 -19.06
CA HIS A 17 -1.82 6.62 -17.67
C HIS A 17 -2.70 7.36 -16.65
N GLY A 18 -3.10 8.60 -16.93
CA GLY A 18 -3.99 9.35 -16.04
C GLY A 18 -5.38 8.71 -15.86
N LYS A 19 -5.93 8.08 -16.91
CA LYS A 19 -7.21 7.38 -16.83
C LYS A 19 -7.09 6.08 -16.02
N LYS A 20 -5.97 5.35 -16.16
CA LYS A 20 -5.66 4.17 -15.33
C LYS A 20 -5.61 4.52 -13.84
N ILE A 21 -4.93 5.62 -13.51
CA ILE A 21 -4.82 6.14 -12.14
C ILE A 21 -6.19 6.37 -11.54
N ASN A 22 -7.07 7.05 -12.27
CA ASN A 22 -8.42 7.36 -11.79
C ASN A 22 -9.25 6.11 -11.56
N ILE A 23 -9.28 5.19 -12.53
CA ILE A 23 -10.05 3.93 -12.43
C ILE A 23 -9.59 3.12 -11.22
N VAL A 24 -8.27 2.90 -11.07
CA VAL A 24 -7.76 2.13 -9.93
C VAL A 24 -8.03 2.83 -8.61
N ASN A 25 -7.90 4.17 -8.54
CA ASN A 25 -8.24 4.91 -7.32
C ASN A 25 -9.72 4.80 -6.96
N ASP A 26 -10.61 4.84 -7.94
CA ASP A 26 -12.05 4.73 -7.69
C ASP A 26 -12.45 3.31 -7.29
N ALA A 27 -11.83 2.28 -7.87
CA ALA A 27 -11.97 0.89 -7.43
C ALA A 27 -11.48 0.70 -5.98
N ILE A 28 -10.33 1.29 -5.63
CA ILE A 28 -9.82 1.29 -4.25
C ILE A 28 -10.82 1.98 -3.31
N LYS A 29 -11.39 3.14 -3.70
CA LYS A 29 -12.37 3.85 -2.86
C LYS A 29 -13.63 3.00 -2.64
N LEU A 30 -14.13 2.32 -3.67
CA LEU A 30 -15.28 1.42 -3.55
C LEU A 30 -14.97 0.27 -2.58
N TYR A 31 -13.84 -0.41 -2.78
CA TYR A 31 -13.39 -1.46 -1.87
C TYR A 31 -13.28 -0.97 -0.42
N ARG A 32 -12.78 0.26 -0.19
CA ARG A 32 -12.66 0.86 1.15
C ARG A 32 -13.99 1.23 1.80
N LYS A 33 -15.06 1.43 1.02
CA LYS A 33 -16.40 1.63 1.59
C LYS A 33 -16.89 0.34 2.25
N ASP A 34 -16.66 -0.79 1.60
CA ASP A 34 -17.06 -2.10 2.12
C ASP A 34 -16.08 -2.65 3.17
N HIS A 35 -14.80 -2.32 3.02
CA HIS A 35 -13.70 -2.78 3.87
C HIS A 35 -12.92 -1.60 4.44
N PRO A 36 -13.48 -0.90 5.45
CA PRO A 36 -12.84 0.25 6.05
C PRO A 36 -11.48 -0.11 6.65
N LEU A 37 -10.56 0.83 6.55
CA LEU A 37 -9.23 0.69 7.11
C LEU A 37 -9.30 0.52 8.63
N ASN A 38 -8.74 -0.57 9.15
CA ASN A 38 -8.49 -0.67 10.57
C ASN A 38 -7.23 0.16 10.92
N LEU A 39 -7.47 1.44 11.21
CA LEU A 39 -6.42 2.43 11.51
C LEU A 39 -5.55 1.98 12.68
N THR A 40 -6.16 1.42 13.73
CA THR A 40 -5.47 0.94 14.93
C THR A 40 -4.47 -0.16 14.58
N ASN A 41 -4.90 -1.17 13.81
CA ASN A 41 -4.03 -2.27 13.40
C ASN A 41 -2.89 -1.78 12.50
N ARG A 42 -3.15 -0.82 11.60
CA ARG A 42 -2.10 -0.23 10.77
C ARG A 42 -1.08 0.54 11.58
N LEU A 43 -1.54 1.36 12.53
CA LEU A 43 -0.65 2.12 13.41
C LEU A 43 0.21 1.19 14.26
N LEU A 44 -0.39 0.13 14.81
CA LEU A 44 0.33 -0.92 15.54
C LEU A 44 1.38 -1.61 14.66
N ALA A 45 1.04 -1.93 13.41
CA ALA A 45 1.99 -2.54 12.48
C ALA A 45 3.17 -1.60 12.19
N VAL A 46 2.93 -0.32 11.94
CA VAL A 46 4.00 0.67 11.74
C VAL A 46 4.86 0.81 13.01
N LEU A 47 4.22 0.85 14.19
CA LEU A 47 4.95 0.98 15.45
C LEU A 47 5.84 -0.23 15.72
N ILE A 48 5.30 -1.44 15.59
CA ILE A 48 6.02 -2.69 15.93
C ILE A 48 7.04 -3.05 14.86
N VAL A 49 6.71 -2.93 13.58
CA VAL A 49 7.55 -3.40 12.47
C VAL A 49 8.56 -2.34 12.03
N CYS A 50 8.21 -1.05 12.12
CA CYS A 50 9.06 0.03 11.63
C CYS A 50 9.71 0.80 12.77
N PHE A 51 8.92 1.32 13.72
CA PHE A 51 9.44 2.22 14.75
C PHE A 51 10.32 1.52 15.79
N VAL A 52 9.87 0.40 16.38
CA VAL A 52 10.64 -0.30 17.42
C VAL A 52 12.00 -0.75 16.90
N PRO A 53 12.15 -1.41 15.74
CA PRO A 53 13.45 -1.77 15.20
C PRO A 53 14.31 -0.56 14.86
N ALA A 54 13.74 0.48 14.27
CA ALA A 54 14.48 1.71 13.97
C ALA A 54 15.00 2.39 15.24
N PHE A 55 14.20 2.40 16.31
CA PHE A 55 14.61 2.94 17.61
C PHE A 55 15.72 2.12 18.24
N ILE A 56 15.66 0.78 18.16
CA ILE A 56 16.75 -0.09 18.59
C ILE A 56 18.02 0.18 17.77
N SER A 57 17.90 0.28 16.44
CA SER A 57 19.02 0.62 15.56
C SER A 57 19.61 2.00 15.86
N PHE A 58 18.77 2.98 16.24
CA PHE A 58 19.22 4.30 16.66
C PHE A 58 20.10 4.23 17.91
N LEU A 59 19.69 3.45 18.90
CA LEU A 59 20.45 3.27 20.15
C LEU A 59 21.77 2.52 19.94
N LEU A 60 21.82 1.56 19.03
CA LEU A 60 22.98 0.66 18.84
C LEU A 60 23.99 1.13 17.79
N VAL A 61 23.51 1.70 16.68
CA VAL A 61 24.33 1.98 15.48
C VAL A 61 24.32 3.46 15.11
N GLY A 62 23.31 4.21 15.54
CA GLY A 62 23.18 5.64 15.33
C GLY A 62 22.13 6.03 14.29
N PHE A 63 22.00 7.34 14.09
CA PHE A 63 20.88 7.97 13.38
C PHE A 63 20.74 7.59 11.91
N GLY A 64 21.86 7.47 11.18
CA GLY A 64 21.83 7.19 9.74
C GLY A 64 21.15 5.86 9.41
N LEU A 65 21.54 4.79 10.10
CA LEU A 65 20.97 3.47 9.87
C LEU A 65 19.52 3.39 10.35
N ALA A 66 19.18 4.05 11.46
CA ALA A 66 17.83 4.10 12.00
C ALA A 66 16.82 4.69 11.00
N ILE A 67 17.15 5.83 10.38
CA ILE A 67 16.27 6.44 9.37
C ILE A 67 16.18 5.56 8.12
N GLY A 68 17.31 5.05 7.63
CA GLY A 68 17.32 4.18 6.46
C GLY A 68 16.44 2.95 6.66
N TRP A 69 16.54 2.30 7.82
CA TRP A 69 15.70 1.18 8.21
C TRP A 69 14.22 1.57 8.32
N PHE A 70 13.92 2.71 8.97
CA PHE A 70 12.54 3.18 9.13
C PHE A 70 11.87 3.46 7.77
N ALA A 71 12.55 4.15 6.87
CA ALA A 71 12.04 4.45 5.54
C ALA A 71 11.81 3.17 4.71
N LEU A 72 12.78 2.24 4.72
CA LEU A 72 12.69 1.00 3.96
C LEU A 72 11.59 0.07 4.51
N SER A 73 11.51 -0.06 5.83
CA SER A 73 10.49 -0.91 6.49
C SER A 73 9.08 -0.37 6.30
N THR A 74 8.85 0.95 6.36
CA THR A 74 7.53 1.55 6.09
C THR A 74 7.11 1.35 4.63
N MET A 75 8.03 1.55 3.69
CA MET A 75 7.79 1.29 2.26
C MET A 75 7.44 -0.18 2.00
N LEU A 76 8.19 -1.13 2.56
CA LEU A 76 7.92 -2.56 2.43
C LEU A 76 6.60 -2.97 3.06
N LEU A 77 6.24 -2.39 4.21
CA LEU A 77 4.98 -2.67 4.89
C LEU A 77 3.79 -2.24 4.03
N GLU A 78 3.83 -1.03 3.46
CA GLU A 78 2.78 -0.53 2.58
C GLU A 78 2.72 -1.30 1.24
N MET A 79 3.87 -1.71 0.69
CA MET A 79 3.91 -2.61 -0.48
C MET A 79 3.25 -3.95 -0.20
N ARG A 80 3.58 -4.56 0.94
CA ARG A 80 2.99 -5.84 1.34
C ARG A 80 1.49 -5.72 1.59
N ALA A 81 1.05 -4.65 2.26
CA ALA A 81 -0.36 -4.38 2.49
C ALA A 81 -1.11 -4.22 1.16
N ALA A 82 -0.58 -3.41 0.24
CA ALA A 82 -1.17 -3.22 -1.08
C ALA A 82 -1.19 -4.53 -1.90
N SER A 83 -0.14 -5.34 -1.82
CA SER A 83 -0.07 -6.63 -2.51
C SER A 83 -1.12 -7.63 -2.01
N ILE A 84 -1.36 -7.69 -0.69
CA ILE A 84 -2.39 -8.55 -0.08
C ILE A 84 -3.80 -8.05 -0.42
N GLU A 85 -4.01 -6.73 -0.43
CA GLU A 85 -5.31 -6.13 -0.75
C GLU A 85 -5.61 -6.18 -2.27
N SER A 86 -4.59 -6.20 -3.14
CA SER A 86 -4.77 -6.10 -4.61
C SER A 86 -5.77 -7.12 -5.19
N PRO A 87 -5.69 -8.44 -4.89
CA PRO A 87 -6.64 -9.43 -5.41
C PRO A 87 -8.08 -9.22 -4.93
N GLN A 88 -8.27 -8.53 -3.79
CA GLN A 88 -9.59 -8.24 -3.23
C GLN A 88 -10.22 -7.00 -3.89
N ILE A 89 -9.39 -6.12 -4.46
CA ILE A 89 -9.80 -4.92 -5.18
C ILE A 89 -10.02 -5.22 -6.68
N GLU A 90 -9.38 -6.26 -7.24
CA GLU A 90 -9.55 -6.68 -8.65
C GLU A 90 -11.03 -6.78 -9.10
N PRO A 91 -11.98 -7.34 -8.32
CA PRO A 91 -13.40 -7.38 -8.70
C PRO A 91 -14.07 -6.01 -8.78
N TYR A 92 -13.57 -5.02 -8.03
CA TYR A 92 -14.10 -3.65 -8.04
C TYR A 92 -13.62 -2.86 -9.26
N LEU A 93 -12.60 -3.32 -9.98
CA LEU A 93 -12.22 -2.72 -11.27
C LEU A 93 -13.33 -2.89 -12.30
N ASP A 94 -13.99 -4.05 -12.34
CA ASP A 94 -15.06 -4.31 -13.30
C ASP A 94 -16.23 -3.35 -13.09
N GLN A 95 -16.59 -3.06 -11.84
CA GLN A 95 -17.65 -2.12 -11.48
C GLN A 95 -17.36 -0.65 -11.86
N VAL A 96 -16.09 -0.30 -12.07
CA VAL A 96 -15.65 1.06 -12.43
C VAL A 96 -15.33 1.17 -13.92
N LEU A 97 -15.14 0.05 -14.60
CA LEU A 97 -14.88 -0.03 -16.03
C LEU A 97 -16.17 -0.03 -16.86
N ASP A 98 -17.32 -0.40 -16.27
CA ASP A 98 -18.67 -0.18 -16.81
C ASP A 98 -19.02 1.31 -16.93
#